data_AF-A0A7L0KL78-F1
#
_entry.id   AF-A0A7L0KL78-F1
#
_cell.length_a   1.000
_cell.length_b   1.000
_cell.length_c   1.000
_cell.angle_alpha   90.00
_cell.angle_beta   90.00
_cell.angle_gamma   90.00
#
_symmetry.space_group_name_H-M   'P 1'
#
loop_
_entity.id
_entity.type
_entity.pdbx_description
1 polymer ?
#
loop_
_entity_poly.entity_id
_entity_poly.type
_entity_poly.pdbx_seq_one_letter_code
_entity_poly.pdbx_strand_id
1 'polypeptide(L)' 'IYKQALISHEFFHQSARALARQFKLPLAKARNIVSACPSCAPCPAVIEAAVNPR' A
#
# COMPACT_ATOMS: atom_id res chain seq x y z
N ILE A 1 12.36 14.06 -2.11
CA ILE A 1 11.02 13.74 -2.68
C ILE A 1 10.60 12.29 -2.39
N TYR A 2 11.25 11.25 -2.93
CA TYR A 2 10.81 9.85 -2.69
C TYR A 2 10.78 9.45 -1.20
N LYS A 3 11.83 9.79 -0.43
CA LYS A 3 11.87 9.58 1.03
C LYS A 3 10.75 10.31 1.78
N GLN A 4 10.35 11.51 1.34
CA GLN A 4 9.22 12.24 1.94
C GLN A 4 7.88 11.56 1.65
N ALA A 5 7.71 10.96 0.46
CA ALA A 5 6.52 10.20 0.14
C ALA A 5 6.40 8.93 0.99
N LEU A 6 7.52 8.27 1.32
CA LEU A 6 7.54 7.14 2.26
C LEU A 6 7.07 7.56 3.66
N ILE A 7 7.67 8.62 4.23
CA ILE A 7 7.32 9.13 5.56
C ILE A 7 5.85 9.59 5.59
N SER A 8 5.41 10.30 4.55
CA SER A 8 4.02 10.76 4.44
C SER A 8 3.03 9.61 4.28
N HIS A 9 3.41 8.53 3.61
CA HIS A 9 2.59 7.33 3.52
C HIS A 9 2.58 6.53 4.83
N GLU A 10 3.70 6.46 5.54
CA GLU A 10 3.79 5.79 6.85
C GLU A 10 2.88 6.45 7.89
N PHE A 11 2.78 7.79 7.85
CA PHE A 11 1.95 8.53 8.81
C PHE A 11 0.46 8.57 8.44
N PHE A 12 0.12 8.68 7.15
CA PHE A 12 -1.26 8.91 6.69
C PHE A 12 -1.86 7.77 5.86
N HIS A 13 -1.08 6.73 5.53
CA HIS A 13 -1.48 5.61 4.66
C HIS A 13 -2.15 6.03 3.35
N GLN A 14 -1.65 7.12 2.75
CA GLN A 14 -2.24 7.71 1.55
C GLN A 14 -2.14 6.79 0.33
N SER A 15 -3.19 6.77 -0.51
CA SER A 15 -3.19 5.94 -1.71
C SER A 15 -2.09 6.31 -2.71
N ALA A 16 -1.71 5.35 -3.57
CA ALA A 16 -0.69 5.57 -4.60
C ALA A 16 -1.02 6.75 -5.52
N ARG A 17 -2.30 7.01 -5.78
CA ARG A 17 -2.73 8.13 -6.62
C ARG A 17 -2.55 9.48 -5.92
N ALA A 18 -2.78 9.55 -4.61
CA ALA A 18 -2.53 10.75 -3.81
C ALA A 18 -1.04 11.08 -3.78
N LEU A 19 -0.18 10.08 -3.50
CA LEU A 19 1.27 10.24 -3.50
C LEU A 19 1.81 10.67 -4.86
N ALA A 20 1.31 10.10 -5.96
CA ALA A 20 1.71 10.47 -7.31
C ALA A 20 1.42 11.95 -7.61
N ARG A 21 0.27 12.48 -7.17
CA ARG A 21 -0.12 13.89 -7.37
C ARG A 21 0.66 14.85 -6.47
N GLN A 22 0.77 14.54 -5.18
CA GLN A 22 1.43 15.41 -4.20
C GLN A 22 2.94 15.50 -4.40
N PHE A 23 3.59 14.37 -4.65
CA PHE A 23 5.05 14.29 -4.76
C PHE A 23 5.53 14.24 -6.23
N LYS A 24 4.62 14.42 -7.19
CA LYS A 24 4.90 14.32 -8.64
C LYS A 24 5.65 13.04 -8.99
N LEU A 25 5.30 11.93 -8.34
CA LEU A 25 5.93 10.63 -8.54
C LEU A 25 5.23 9.86 -9.68
N PRO A 26 5.98 9.06 -10.47
CA PRO A 26 5.36 8.12 -11.38
C PRO A 26 4.43 7.17 -10.62
N LEU A 27 3.26 6.86 -11.19
CA LEU A 27 2.27 6.02 -10.54
C LEU A 27 2.84 4.64 -10.15
N ALA A 28 3.71 4.06 -10.99
CA ALA A 28 4.41 2.81 -10.70
C ALA A 28 5.24 2.91 -9.41
N LYS A 29 5.93 4.04 -9.20
CA LYS A 29 6.75 4.27 -8.02
C LYS A 29 5.91 4.48 -6.77
N ALA A 30 4.76 5.15 -6.90
CA ALA A 30 3.82 5.31 -5.80
C ALA A 30 3.10 3.99 -5.43
N ARG A 31 2.84 3.11 -6.40
CA ARG A 31 2.32 1.76 -6.15
C ARG A 31 3.31 0.92 -5.33
N ASN A 32 4.60 1.01 -5.63
CA ASN A 32 5.63 0.31 -4.85
C ASN A 32 5.64 0.73 -3.37
N ILE A 33 5.38 2.02 -3.09
CA ILE A 33 5.28 2.52 -1.70
C ILE A 33 4.11 1.83 -0.98
N VAL A 34 2.93 1.79 -1.62
CA VAL A 34 1.73 1.19 -1.03
C VAL A 34 1.87 -0.32 -0.87
N SER A 35 2.46 -1.01 -1.86
CA SER A 35 2.65 -2.47 -1.80
C SER A 35 3.69 -2.89 -0.76
N ALA A 36 4.65 -2.02 -0.45
CA ALA A 36 5.65 -2.27 0.59
C ALA A 36 5.10 -2.02 2.01
N CYS A 37 3.97 -1.32 2.14
CA CYS A 37 3.37 -1.04 3.44
C CYS A 37 2.58 -2.26 3.92
N PRO A 38 2.92 -2.90 5.05
CA PRO A 38 2.22 -4.09 5.53
C PRO A 38 0.75 -3.83 5.90
N SER A 39 0.42 -2.59 6.28
CA SER A 39 -0.96 -2.18 6.61
C SER A 39 -1.83 -1.93 5.38
N CYS A 40 -1.21 -1.57 4.24
CA CYS A 40 -1.92 -1.24 2.99
C CYS A 40 -1.75 -2.31 1.90
N ALA A 41 -0.76 -3.19 2.05
CA ALA A 41 -0.62 -4.36 1.21
C ALA A 41 -1.91 -5.17 1.32
N PRO A 42 -2.45 -5.65 0.20
CA PRO A 42 -3.59 -6.54 0.25
C PRO A 42 -3.20 -7.70 1.16
N CYS A 43 -3.94 -7.88 2.26
CA CYS A 43 -3.77 -9.05 3.11
C CYS A 43 -3.71 -10.25 2.19
N PRO A 44 -2.65 -11.10 2.25
CA PRO A 44 -2.74 -12.37 1.57
C PRO A 44 -4.02 -12.98 2.11
N ALA A 45 -5.00 -13.19 1.24
CA ALA A 45 -6.21 -13.88 1.62
C ALA A 45 -5.71 -15.21 2.17
N VAL A 46 -5.65 -15.32 3.50
CA VAL A 46 -5.50 -16.61 4.12
C VAL A 46 -6.80 -17.26 3.72
N ILE A 47 -6.73 -18.06 2.67
CA ILE A 47 -7.73 -19.05 2.34
C ILE A 47 -7.60 -20.06 3.50
N GLU A 48 -7.95 -19.64 4.72
CA GLU A 48 -8.28 -20.56 5.78
C GLU A 48 -9.53 -21.22 5.24
N ALA A 49 -9.30 -22.42 4.69
CA ALA A 49 -10.32 -23.30 4.23
C ALA A 49 -11.35 -23.41 5.35
N ALA A 50 -12.44 -22.64 5.23
CA ALA A 50 -13.64 -22.81 6.02
C ALA A 50 -14.29 -24.13 5.56
N VAL A 51 -13.60 -25.24 5.83
CA VAL A 51 -14.14 -26.58 5.71
C VAL A 51 -15.09 -26.73 6.89
N ASN A 52 -16.37 -26.73 6.57
CA ASN A 52 -17.44 -27.09 7.47
C ASN A 52 -17.34 -28.60 7.79
N PRO A 53 -16.99 -29.02 9.01
CA PRO A 53 -17.03 -30.44 9.36
C PRO A 53 -18.49 -30.85 9.58
N ARG A 54 -18.93 -31.86 8.82
CA ARG A 54 -20.25 -32.49 8.98
C ARG A 54 -20.30 -33.39 10.21
#